data_AF-A0A940VPU2-F1
#
_entry.id   AF-A0A940VPU2-F1
#
_cell.length_a   1.000
_cell.length_b   1.000
_cell.length_c   1.000
_cell.angle_alpha   90.00
_cell.angle_beta   90.00
_cell.angle_gamma   90.00
#
_symmetry.space_group_name_H-M   'P 1'
#
loop_
_entity.id
_entity.type
_entity.pdbx_description
1 polymer ?
#
loop_
_entity_poly.entity_id
_entity_poly.type
_entity_poly.pdbx_seq_one_letter_code
_entity_poly.pdbx_strand_id
1 'polypeptide(L)'
;MRHYDCKNYINLDCEKGMCALSKGLVPIDGEGSQACPKFKQAEKCGNCKNFINQDKYGVGTCTGLEKENWAYATCGAFACSGYKTV
;
A
#
# COMPACT_ATOMS: atom_id res chain seq x y z
N MET A 1 7.39 0.90 -8.25
CA MET A 1 7.49 1.24 -6.82
C MET A 1 7.41 2.76 -6.70
N ARG A 2 6.35 3.29 -6.07
CA ARG A 2 6.04 4.72 -6.05
C ARG A 2 6.12 5.30 -4.64
N HIS A 3 6.13 6.62 -4.52
CA HIS A 3 5.88 7.31 -3.25
C HIS A 3 4.59 6.83 -2.59
N TYR A 4 3.53 6.61 -3.36
CA TYR A 4 2.25 6.07 -2.87
C TYR A 4 2.34 4.67 -2.22
N ASP A 5 3.44 3.94 -2.45
CA ASP A 5 3.68 2.62 -1.86
C ASP A 5 4.59 2.69 -0.61
N CYS A 6 5.00 3.89 -0.21
CA CYS A 6 5.96 4.13 0.87
C CYS A 6 5.28 4.41 2.21
N LYS A 7 5.77 3.84 3.30
CA LYS A 7 5.34 4.10 4.69
C LYS A 7 5.55 5.55 5.11
N ASN A 8 6.45 6.26 4.43
CA ASN A 8 6.69 7.69 4.66
C ASN A 8 5.75 8.59 3.83
N TYR A 9 4.74 8.04 3.15
CA TYR A 9 3.76 8.82 2.38
C TYR A 9 2.59 9.23 3.26
N ILE A 10 2.28 10.52 3.24
CA ILE A 10 1.11 11.11 3.89
C ILE A 10 0.07 11.31 2.79
N ASN A 11 -1.03 10.55 2.86
CA ASN A 11 -2.15 10.69 1.94
C ASN A 11 -2.78 12.08 2.08
N LEU A 12 -3.10 12.72 0.95
CA LEU A 12 -3.81 14.01 0.93
C LEU A 12 -5.11 13.89 0.14
N ASP A 13 -5.03 13.55 -1.15
CA ASP A 13 -6.17 13.44 -2.05
C ASP A 13 -5.98 12.32 -3.09
N CYS A 14 -6.79 12.34 -4.15
CA CYS A 14 -6.81 11.31 -5.18
C CYS A 14 -5.68 11.38 -6.22
N GLU A 15 -4.88 12.44 -6.26
CA GLU A 15 -3.80 12.62 -7.25
C GLU A 15 -2.42 12.81 -6.62
N LYS A 16 -2.34 13.21 -5.35
CA LYS A 16 -1.07 13.51 -4.67
C LYS A 16 -1.13 13.31 -3.17
N GLY A 17 0.06 13.35 -2.59
CA GLY A 17 0.27 13.32 -1.15
C GLY A 17 1.53 14.08 -0.79
N MET A 18 2.05 13.82 0.40
CA MET A 18 3.26 14.47 0.90
C MET A 18 4.26 13.42 1.37
N CYS A 19 5.55 13.64 1.07
CA CYS A 19 6.62 12.86 1.68
C CYS A 19 6.85 13.34 3.11
N ALA A 20 6.67 12.47 4.11
CA ALA A 20 6.88 12.80 5.51
C ALA A 20 8.32 13.25 5.82
N LEU A 21 9.30 12.84 5.01
CA LEU A 21 10.71 13.18 5.23
C LEU A 21 11.05 14.57 4.68
N SER A 22 10.68 14.87 3.43
CA SER A 22 11.00 16.16 2.78
C SER A 22 9.92 17.22 2.99
N LYS A 23 8.71 16.83 3.42
CA LYS A 23 7.50 17.67 3.49
C LYS A 23 7.02 18.21 2.13
N GLY A 24 7.62 17.75 1.03
CA GLY A 24 7.23 18.11 -0.32
C GLY A 24 6.00 17.34 -0.81
N LEU A 25 5.19 17.99 -1.64
CA LEU A 25 4.12 17.33 -2.39
C LEU A 25 4.71 16.38 -3.43
N VAL A 26 4.12 15.20 -3.56
CA VAL A 26 4.53 14.19 -4.54
C VAL A 26 3.29 13.57 -5.20
N PRO A 27 3.29 13.38 -6.52
CA PRO A 27 2.14 12.83 -7.23
C PRO A 27 2.01 11.31 -6.97
N ILE A 28 0.79 10.79 -7.10
CA ILE A 28 0.52 9.35 -7.07
C ILE A 28 1.01 8.69 -8.36
N ASP A 29 0.81 9.35 -9.50
CA ASP A 29 1.10 8.83 -10.84
C ASP A 29 2.00 9.78 -11.65
N GLY A 30 2.48 9.32 -12.80
CA GLY A 30 3.28 10.13 -13.73
C GLY A 30 4.73 10.40 -13.27
N GLU A 31 5.33 11.43 -13.87
CA GLU A 31 6.70 11.87 -13.57
C GLU A 31 6.81 12.40 -12.13
N GLY A 32 7.86 11.96 -11.41
CA GLY A 32 8.07 12.35 -10.01
C GLY A 32 7.34 11.48 -8.97
N SER A 33 6.56 10.47 -9.39
CA SER A 33 5.89 9.54 -8.47
C SER A 33 6.80 8.41 -7.96
N GLN A 34 8.02 8.28 -8.49
CA GLN A 34 8.94 7.17 -8.21
C GLN A 34 9.42 7.19 -6.76
N ALA A 35 9.58 6.02 -6.16
CA ALA A 35 10.18 5.89 -4.84
C ALA A 35 11.65 6.36 -4.82
N CYS A 36 12.08 6.97 -3.71
CA CYS A 36 13.47 7.38 -3.49
C CYS A 36 14.27 6.33 -2.68
N PRO A 37 15.60 6.47 -2.51
CA PRO A 37 16.41 5.52 -1.73
C PRO A 37 16.00 5.34 -0.25
N LYS A 38 15.20 6.27 0.30
CA LYS A 38 14.66 6.17 1.67
C LYS A 38 13.31 5.43 1.74
N PHE A 39 12.92 4.77 0.65
CA PHE A 39 11.68 4.00 0.56
C PHE A 39 11.60 2.94 1.65
N LYS A 40 10.44 2.85 2.28
CA LYS A 40 10.05 1.75 3.17
C LYS A 40 8.68 1.31 2.73
N GLN A 41 8.48 0.03 2.48
CA GLN A 41 7.18 -0.48 2.01
C GLN A 41 6.07 -0.17 3.04
N ALA A 42 5.02 0.53 2.62
CA ALA A 42 3.81 0.67 3.42
C ALA A 42 3.09 -0.68 3.52
N GLU A 43 2.57 -0.99 4.69
CA GLU A 43 1.73 -2.17 4.91
C GLU A 43 0.44 -2.06 4.08
N LYS A 44 0.26 -2.96 3.11
CA LYS A 44 -0.95 -3.06 2.27
C LYS A 44 -1.35 -4.53 2.12
N CYS A 45 -2.62 -4.82 1.82
CA CYS A 45 -3.04 -6.21 1.61
C CYS A 45 -2.18 -6.92 0.54
N GLY A 46 -1.80 -6.24 -0.54
CA GLY A 46 -0.99 -6.80 -1.63
C GLY A 46 0.44 -7.21 -1.25
N ASN A 47 0.92 -6.83 -0.06
CA ASN A 47 2.21 -7.28 0.49
C ASN A 47 2.08 -8.03 1.82
N CYS A 48 0.87 -8.53 2.11
CA CYS A 48 0.58 -9.39 3.24
C CYS A 48 0.67 -10.87 2.84
N LYS A 49 1.28 -11.72 3.68
CA LYS A 49 1.33 -13.19 3.50
C LYS A 49 -0.04 -13.86 3.38
N ASN A 50 -1.07 -13.23 3.92
CA ASN A 50 -2.43 -13.78 3.95
C ASN A 50 -3.30 -13.35 2.76
N PHE A 51 -2.78 -12.56 1.83
CA PHE A 51 -3.52 -12.12 0.64
C PHE A 51 -3.07 -12.94 -0.58
N ILE A 52 -4.01 -13.68 -1.17
CA ILE A 52 -3.75 -14.63 -2.25
C ILE A 52 -4.79 -14.50 -3.38
N ASN A 53 -4.51 -15.13 -4.52
CA ASN A 53 -5.45 -15.29 -5.64
C ASN A 53 -6.03 -13.96 -6.15
N GLN A 54 -5.20 -12.90 -6.23
CA GLN A 54 -5.66 -11.62 -6.77
C GLN A 54 -5.99 -11.72 -8.27
N ASP A 55 -7.04 -11.04 -8.69
CA ASP A 55 -7.43 -10.87 -10.08
C ASP A 55 -6.69 -9.69 -10.75
N LYS A 56 -7.05 -9.39 -12.00
CA LYS A 56 -6.45 -8.30 -12.79
C LYS A 56 -6.73 -6.89 -12.24
N TYR A 57 -7.70 -6.74 -11.35
CA TYR A 57 -8.03 -5.47 -10.69
C TYR A 57 -7.41 -5.38 -9.28
N GLY A 58 -6.69 -6.42 -8.85
CA GLY A 58 -6.09 -6.52 -7.53
C GLY A 58 -7.09 -6.92 -6.45
N VAL A 59 -8.25 -7.47 -6.79
CA VAL A 59 -9.19 -8.05 -5.83
C VAL A 59 -8.84 -9.52 -5.62
N GLY A 60 -8.64 -9.94 -4.38
CA GLY A 60 -8.22 -11.30 -4.02
C GLY A 60 -8.85 -11.78 -2.72
N THR A 61 -8.31 -12.87 -2.18
CA THR A 61 -8.80 -13.49 -0.94
C THR A 61 -7.84 -13.21 0.21
N CYS A 62 -8.38 -12.74 1.34
CA CYS A 62 -7.71 -12.66 2.63
C CYS A 62 -8.01 -13.91 3.45
N THR A 63 -6.97 -14.60 3.91
CA THR A 63 -7.04 -15.79 4.77
C THR A 63 -6.53 -15.51 6.19
N GLY A 64 -6.33 -14.24 6.55
CA GLY A 64 -5.63 -13.82 7.77
C GLY A 64 -6.47 -13.72 9.03
N LEU A 65 -7.76 -14.03 8.95
CA LEU A 65 -8.75 -13.99 10.04
C LEU A 65 -9.53 -15.31 10.08
N GLU A 66 -10.41 -15.48 11.07
CA GLU A 66 -11.15 -16.73 11.32
C GLU A 66 -11.89 -17.26 10.08
N LYS A 67 -12.46 -16.36 9.27
CA LYS A 67 -13.17 -16.71 8.04
C LYS A 67 -12.55 -15.97 6.86
N GLU A 68 -12.33 -16.70 5.77
CA GLU A 68 -11.88 -16.09 4.52
C GLU A 68 -12.85 -15.01 4.05
N ASN A 69 -12.28 -13.95 3.46
CA ASN A 69 -13.06 -12.86 2.88
C ASN A 69 -12.32 -12.26 1.69
N TRP A 70 -13.01 -11.49 0.87
CA TRP A 70 -12.36 -10.74 -0.20
C TRP A 70 -11.59 -9.54 0.38
N ALA A 71 -10.52 -9.14 -0.30
CA ALA A 71 -9.76 -7.94 -0.02
C ALA A 71 -9.22 -7.36 -1.34
N TYR A 72 -8.61 -6.17 -1.28
CA TYR A 72 -8.02 -5.52 -2.45
C TYR A 72 -6.57 -5.11 -2.17
N ALA A 73 -5.69 -5.31 -3.14
CA ALA A 73 -4.24 -5.25 -2.98
C ALA A 73 -3.72 -3.90 -2.43
N THR A 74 -4.41 -2.79 -2.74
CA THR A 74 -4.02 -1.45 -2.32
C THR A 74 -4.62 -1.00 -0.99
N CYS A 75 -5.44 -1.83 -0.33
CA CYS A 75 -6.01 -1.55 0.99
C CYS A 75 -4.88 -1.36 2.02
N GLY A 76 -4.93 -0.25 2.76
CA GLY A 76 -3.96 0.02 3.82
C GLY A 76 -4.09 -1.00 4.96
N ALA A 77 -2.99 -1.69 5.27
CA ALA A 77 -2.98 -2.78 6.25
C ALA A 77 -2.25 -2.43 7.56
N PHE A 78 -1.82 -1.18 7.75
CA PHE A 78 -1.08 -0.73 8.94
C PHE A 78 -1.82 -0.97 10.27
N ALA A 79 -3.15 -1.02 10.23
CA ALA A 79 -4.02 -1.27 11.39
C ALA A 79 -4.67 -2.67 11.39
N CYS A 80 -4.35 -3.52 10.42
CA CYS A 80 -4.93 -4.87 10.33
C CYS A 80 -4.22 -5.82 11.31
N SER A 81 -4.96 -6.41 12.25
CA SER A 81 -4.42 -7.38 13.22
C SER A 81 -3.90 -8.67 12.57
N GLY A 82 -4.41 -9.01 11.38
CA GLY A 82 -3.96 -10.15 10.59
C GLY A 82 -2.82 -9.84 9.62
N TYR A 83 -2.29 -8.61 9.57
CA TYR A 83 -1.21 -8.28 8.65
C TYR A 83 0.09 -8.98 9.03
N LYS A 84 0.73 -9.63 8.06
CA LYS A 84 2.07 -10.21 8.18
C LYS A 84 2.86 -9.91 6.91
N THR A 85 3.95 -9.16 7.03
CA THR A 85 4.86 -8.87 5.91
C THR A 85 5.36 -10.18 5.28
N VAL A 86 5.36 -10.22 3.94
CA VAL A 86 6.00 -11.28 3.12
C VAL A 86 7.48 -11.40 3.45
#